data_AF-A0A603WV08-F1
#
_entry.id   AF-A0A603WV08-F1
#
_cell.length_a   1.000
_cell.length_b   1.000
_cell.length_c   1.000
_cell.angle_alpha   90.00
_cell.angle_beta   90.00
_cell.angle_gamma   90.00
#
_symmetry.space_group_name_H-M   'P 1'
#
loop_
_entity.id
_entity.type
_entity.pdbx_description
1 polymer ?
#
loop_
_entity_poly.entity_id
_entity_poly.type
_entity_poly.pdbx_seq_one_letter_code
_entity_poly.pdbx_strand_id
1 'polypeptide(L)'
;MGGKDSSYQIVYRGETLQNFKPGQYVFFQRLREYGGGYWLGRTHEDGFEFLLEEPTSLGRGLEFLITHSSVEARFMEFVDDADDFKLT
;
A
#
# COMPACT_ATOMS: atom_id res chain seq x y z
N MET A 1 23.63 13.49 3.13
CA MET A 1 23.36 12.06 3.38
C MET A 1 21.93 11.79 2.93
N GLY A 2 21.76 11.16 1.77
CA GLY A 2 20.46 10.95 1.14
C GLY A 2 19.67 9.87 1.87
N GLY A 3 18.73 10.29 2.71
CA GLY A 3 17.71 9.41 3.24
C GLY A 3 16.79 9.04 2.09
N LYS A 4 16.80 7.76 1.69
CA LYS A 4 15.84 7.20 0.75
C LYS A 4 14.45 7.53 1.30
N ASP A 5 13.65 8.34 0.60
CA ASP A 5 12.23 8.49 0.94
C ASP A 5 11.64 7.08 0.88
N SER A 6 11.43 6.47 2.06
CA SER A 6 10.83 5.16 2.13
C SER A 6 9.44 5.26 1.51
N SER A 7 9.17 4.41 0.52
CA SER A 7 7.88 4.37 -0.19
C SER A 7 6.69 4.11 0.73
N TYR A 8 6.94 3.69 1.97
CA TYR A 8 5.96 3.50 3.02
C TYR A 8 6.48 3.92 4.40
N GLN A 9 5.57 4.10 5.35
CA GLN A 9 5.86 4.27 6.78
C GLN A 9 5.23 3.15 7.61
N ILE A 10 5.78 2.86 8.78
CA ILE A 10 5.18 1.93 9.75
C ILE A 10 4.91 2.70 11.03
N VAL A 11 3.68 2.62 11.54
CA VAL A 11 3.26 3.15 12.83
C VAL A 11 3.06 1.99 13.78
N TYR A 12 3.88 1.92 14.83
CA TYR A 12 3.79 0.86 15.83
C TYR A 12 2.68 1.14 16.85
N ARG A 13 2.36 0.14 17.67
CA ARG A 13 1.31 0.26 18.69
C ARG A 13 1.60 1.37 19.68
N GLY A 14 0.60 2.21 19.93
CA GLY A 14 0.73 3.35 20.84
C GLY A 14 1.47 4.54 20.23
N GLU A 15 1.94 4.43 18.99
CA GLU A 15 2.52 5.54 18.25
C GLU A 15 1.47 6.22 17.37
N THR A 16 1.81 7.44 16.95
CA THR A 16 1.05 8.23 15.98
C THR A 16 1.89 8.47 14.74
N LEU A 17 1.24 8.63 13.58
CA LEU A 17 1.93 9.01 12.36
C LEU A 17 2.57 10.40 12.52
N GLN A 18 3.90 10.46 12.63
CA GLN A 18 4.60 11.72 12.93
C GLN A 18 4.81 12.60 11.70
N ASN A 19 5.04 12.00 10.53
CA ASN A 19 5.30 12.72 9.29
C ASN A 19 4.20 12.41 8.28
N PHE A 20 3.07 13.09 8.42
CA PHE A 20 1.96 12.93 7.48
C PHE A 20 2.34 13.53 6.11
N LYS A 21 2.25 12.71 5.07
CA LYS A 21 2.34 13.14 3.67
C LYS A 21 1.12 12.57 2.94
N PRO A 22 0.29 13.37 2.24
CA PRO A 22 -0.77 12.85 1.39
C PRO A 22 -0.21 11.89 0.32
N GLY A 23 -0.96 10.84 0.01
CA GLY A 23 -0.61 9.82 -0.97
C GLY A 23 0.44 8.81 -0.51
N GLN A 24 0.92 8.85 0.74
CA GLN A 24 1.93 7.93 1.22
C GLN A 24 1.34 6.63 1.76
N TYR A 25 2.01 5.50 1.49
CA TYR A 25 1.63 4.21 2.03
C TYR A 25 2.01 4.10 3.52
N VAL A 26 1.09 3.63 4.35
CA VAL A 26 1.31 3.50 5.79
C VAL A 26 0.80 2.15 6.29
N PHE A 27 1.61 1.48 7.09
CA PHE A 27 1.23 0.30 7.86
C PHE A 27 0.92 0.71 9.30
N PHE A 28 -0.31 0.48 9.75
CA PHE A 28 -0.70 0.63 11.15
C PHE A 28 -0.70 -0.72 11.86
N GLN A 29 0.15 -0.87 12.87
CA GLN A 29 0.25 -2.12 13.62
C GLN A 29 -0.96 -2.33 14.52
N ARG A 30 -1.69 -3.43 14.30
CA ARG A 30 -2.84 -3.81 15.13
C ARG A 30 -2.38 -4.38 16.46
N LEU A 31 -3.21 -4.22 17.51
CA LEU A 31 -2.98 -4.84 18.82
C LEU A 31 -3.00 -6.38 18.74
N ARG A 32 -2.25 -7.04 19.63
CA ARG A 32 -2.08 -8.51 19.64
C ARG A 32 -3.39 -9.23 19.96
N GLU A 33 -4.20 -8.66 20.85
CA GLU A 33 -5.48 -9.22 21.29
C GLU A 33 -6.52 -9.33 20.17
N TYR A 34 -6.43 -8.49 19.13
CA TYR A 34 -7.29 -8.54 17.95
C TYR A 34 -6.70 -9.39 16.79
N GLY A 35 -5.71 -10.23 17.08
CA GLY A 35 -5.03 -11.09 16.08
C GLY A 35 -3.74 -10.50 15.49
N GLY A 36 -3.35 -9.28 15.87
CA GLY A 36 -2.11 -8.66 15.38
C GLY A 36 -2.12 -8.32 13.89
N GLY A 37 -0.94 -8.30 13.27
CA GLY A 37 -0.76 -7.89 11.88
C GLY A 37 -0.84 -6.36 11.70
N TYR A 38 -1.09 -5.95 10.46
CA TYR A 38 -1.10 -4.55 10.04
C TYR A 38 -2.30 -4.23 9.16
N TRP A 39 -2.84 -3.03 9.33
CA TRP A 39 -3.64 -2.40 8.31
C TRP A 39 -2.72 -1.67 7.35
N LEU A 40 -2.85 -1.95 6.05
CA LEU A 40 -2.14 -1.26 5.00
C LEU A 40 -3.09 -0.31 4.29
N GLY A 41 -2.68 0.95 4.13
CA GLY A 41 -3.47 1.94 3.45
C GLY A 41 -2.67 3.13 2.94
N ARG A 42 -3.38 4.08 2.36
CA ARG A 42 -2.85 5.32 1.80
C ARG A 42 -3.44 6.52 2.54
N THR A 43 -2.58 7.46 2.89
CA THR A 43 -2.99 8.73 3.51
C THR A 43 -3.59 9.67 2.46
N HIS A 44 -4.64 10.38 2.83
CA HIS A 44 -5.28 11.44 2.06
C HIS A 44 -5.47 12.66 2.97
N GLU A 45 -5.61 13.86 2.41
CA GLU A 45 -5.74 15.10 3.21
C GLU A 45 -6.85 14.99 4.27
N ASP A 46 -7.98 14.37 3.90
CA ASP A 46 -9.17 14.24 4.76
C ASP A 46 -9.43 12.80 5.23
N GLY A 47 -8.47 11.88 5.07
CA GLY A 47 -8.74 10.49 5.42
C GLY A 47 -7.62 9.49 5.24
N PHE A 48 -7.99 8.24 5.46
CA PHE A 48 -7.12 7.09 5.28
C PHE A 48 -7.88 6.00 4.52
N GLU A 49 -7.31 5.58 3.40
CA GLU A 49 -7.90 4.56 2.53
C GLU A 49 -7.23 3.21 2.81
N PHE A 50 -8.03 2.18 3.11
CA PHE A 50 -7.51 0.82 3.22
C PHE A 50 -7.27 0.23 1.83
N LEU A 51 -6.08 -0.32 1.62
CA LEU A 51 -5.71 -0.95 0.34
C LEU A 51 -6.04 -2.44 0.29
N LEU A 52 -6.28 -3.04 1.45
CA LEU A 52 -6.66 -4.44 1.61
C LEU A 52 -7.91 -4.49 2.48
N GLU A 53 -8.83 -5.38 2.13
CA GLU A 53 -10.08 -5.59 2.87
C GLU A 53 -9.86 -6.20 4.27
N GLU A 54 -8.72 -6.85 4.47
CA GLU A 54 -8.36 -7.53 5.71
C GLU A 54 -6.95 -7.15 6.21
N PRO A 55 -6.68 -7.31 7.53
CA PRO A 55 -5.34 -7.15 8.06
C PRO A 55 -4.35 -8.11 7.42
N THR A 56 -3.12 -7.65 7.22
CA THR A 56 -2.07 -8.41 6.55
C THR A 56 -0.82 -8.59 7.41
N SER A 57 0.04 -9.52 7.01
CA SER A 57 1.40 -9.58 7.53
C SER A 57 2.25 -8.49 6.87
N LEU A 58 3.33 -8.05 7.51
CA LEU A 58 4.22 -7.05 6.91
C LEU A 58 4.78 -7.55 5.57
N GLY A 59 5.19 -8.82 5.48
CA GLY A 59 5.70 -9.42 4.25
C GLY A 59 4.69 -9.41 3.10
N ARG A 60 3.46 -9.90 3.34
CA ARG A 60 2.39 -9.92 2.33
C ARG A 60 1.99 -8.49 1.91
N GLY A 61 1.97 -7.55 2.84
CA GLY A 61 1.70 -6.15 2.53
C GLY A 61 2.80 -5.48 1.70
N LEU A 62 4.08 -5.80 1.95
CA LEU A 62 5.19 -5.31 1.13
C LEU A 62 5.16 -5.89 -0.29
N GLU A 63 4.86 -7.19 -0.42
CA GLU A 63 4.65 -7.84 -1.71
C GLU A 63 3.52 -7.17 -2.49
N PHE A 64 2.39 -6.89 -1.81
CA PHE A 64 1.29 -6.14 -2.40
C PHE A 64 1.74 -4.76 -2.89
N LEU A 65 2.48 -3.98 -2.09
CA LEU A 65 2.95 -2.65 -2.50
C LEU A 65 3.88 -2.71 -3.71
N ILE A 66 4.76 -3.71 -3.81
CA ILE A 66 5.65 -3.88 -4.96
C ILE A 66 4.82 -4.13 -6.23
N THR A 67 3.90 -5.08 -6.18
CA THR A 67 3.02 -5.38 -7.32
C THR A 67 2.13 -4.19 -7.67
N HIS A 68 1.55 -3.53 -6.66
CA HIS A 68 0.67 -2.38 -6.85
C HIS A 68 1.41 -1.18 -7.46
N SER A 69 2.63 -0.88 -7.01
CA SER A 69 3.46 0.19 -7.59
C SER A 69 3.85 -0.08 -9.04
N SER A 70 4.06 -1.35 -9.40
CA SER A 70 4.30 -1.77 -10.79
C SER A 70 3.06 -1.55 -11.65
N VAL A 71 1.87 -1.86 -11.13
CA VAL A 71 0.59 -1.62 -11.81
C VAL A 71 0.30 -0.13 -11.94
N GLU A 72 0.47 0.68 -10.88
CA GLU A 72 0.28 2.13 -10.94
C GLU A 72 1.19 2.79 -11.98
N ALA A 73 2.46 2.35 -12.07
CA ALA A 73 3.41 2.86 -13.06
C ALA A 73 3.01 2.51 -14.51
N ARG A 74 2.33 1.38 -14.69
CA ARG A 74 1.86 0.89 -16.00
C ARG A 74 0.41 1.24 -16.31
N PHE A 75 -0.30 1.90 -15.39
CA PHE A 75 -1.72 2.22 -15.55
C PHE A 75 -2.00 3.15 -16.75
N MET A 76 -1.02 3.93 -17.19
CA MET A 76 -1.11 4.74 -18.41
C MET A 76 -0.74 3.99 -19.70
N GLU A 77 -0.21 2.78 -19.60
CA GLU A 77 -0.04 1.87 -20.75
C GLU A 77 -1.40 1.23 -21.04
N PHE A 78 -2.26 1.94 -21.78
CA PHE A 78 -3.33 1.28 -22.53
C PHE A 78 -2.66 0.35 -23.55
N VAL A 79 -2.46 -0.92 -23.17
CA VAL A 79 -2.21 -1.98 -24.15
C VAL A 79 -3.50 -2.18 -24.92
N ASP A 80 -3.56 -1.64 -26.12
CA ASP A 80 -4.61 -1.89 -27.11
C ASP A 80 -4.43 -3.31 -27.67
N ASP A 81 -4.48 -4.33 -26.79
CA ASP A 81 -4.42 -5.74 -27.18
C ASP A 81 -5.81 -6.24 -27.66
N ALA A 82 -6.65 -5.32 -28.16
CA ALA A 82 -7.94 -5.66 -28.79
C ALA A 82 -7.77 -6.50 -30.07
N ASP A 83 -6.55 -6.58 -30.61
CA ASP A 83 -6.25 -7.32 -31.85
C ASP A 83 -5.89 -8.80 -31.64
N ASP A 84 -5.66 -9.29 -30.41
CA ASP A 84 -5.22 -10.69 -30.16
C ASP A 84 -6.30 -11.61 -29.54
N PHE A 85 -7.55 -11.14 -29.42
CA PHE A 85 -8.67 -12.01 -29.04
C PHE A 85 -9.12 -12.86 -30.24
N LYS A 86 -8.31 -13.84 -30.64
CA LYS A 86 -8.75 -14.89 -31.57
C LYS A 86 -9.60 -15.90 -30.79
N LEU A 87 -10.93 -15.79 -30.92
CA LEU A 87 -11.82 -16.92 -30.69
C LEU A 87 -11.50 -17.99 -31.74
N THR A 88 -10.67 -18.96 -31.38
CA THR A 88 -10.58 -20.26 -32.06
C THR A 88 -11.36 -21.30 -31.29
#